data_AF-A0A940BHR1-F1
#
_entry.id   AF-A0A940BHR1-F1
#
_cell.length_a   1.000
_cell.length_b   1.000
_cell.length_c   1.000
_cell.angle_alpha   90.00
_cell.angle_beta   90.00
_cell.angle_gamma   90.00
#
_symmetry.space_group_name_H-M   'P 1'
#
loop_
_entity.id
_entity.type
_entity.pdbx_description
1 polymer ?
#
loop_
_entity_poly.entity_id
_entity_poly.type
_entity_poly.pdbx_seq_one_letter_code
_entity_poly.pdbx_strand_id
1 'polypeptide(L)'
;APGAAKEKTVMHEILDGVMYPERTDRHNIVEAVFNEFNVEIETDTEPMVRPYQLYIYTKGRAKSLGYIDFRCRTLNMPEMQYDRPLAEKIQSYIFDIINDNTDDPLAYLASMETESPAEENDGIQTALDAIMEGKSTKVVIPFYNNSFAAAAELLNQNLGTDVSANDLLHCYGKSDNYNDFERLVANETAARPRNLEDRRKLEFRNLYAKMRNGKDTLLAVSRLKEIDIIDDYLVNRATGTVTVNLTKHNKDFYRMKLLPVLQRNLTKERMLAYMTGIEEEKYLVMEKYTDVLIDFFYSEIYPLYERSAMESSKFFKTVLERQKNDTVTKQSVVSNLQNYFTSRYKCSFVFGENIAENAGSVDKIFGLIENAGSNINSLMNLQETISLDTPENRTAANKIIYGYCRLFTDKTQTAQSRYDAYANISDGLSEYRREHTVKEFEEQLETITDKIASENLDLKDEAEDLLPLQINHQWLRWFNKEVLKVPLEPAAAQ
;
A
#
# COMPACT_ATOMS: atom_id res chain seq x y z
N ALA A 1 -13.08 -1.15 6.53
CA ALA A 1 -11.82 -1.93 6.42
C ALA A 1 -11.95 -3.19 7.25
N PRO A 2 -11.51 -4.37 6.75
CA PRO A 2 -11.41 -5.55 7.60
C PRO A 2 -10.58 -5.18 8.84
N GLY A 3 -11.02 -5.57 10.02
CA GLY A 3 -10.27 -5.32 11.26
C GLY A 3 -9.04 -6.24 11.34
N ALA A 4 -8.02 -5.85 12.12
CA ALA A 4 -6.77 -6.61 12.30
C ALA A 4 -6.99 -8.11 12.52
N ALA A 5 -7.96 -8.49 13.38
CA ALA A 5 -8.27 -9.90 13.66
C ALA A 5 -8.69 -10.71 12.41
N LYS A 6 -9.37 -10.07 11.46
CA LYS A 6 -9.78 -10.71 10.21
C LYS A 6 -8.61 -10.84 9.24
N GLU A 7 -7.78 -9.81 9.11
CA GLU A 7 -6.56 -9.89 8.30
C GLU A 7 -5.63 -11.01 8.83
N LYS A 8 -5.49 -11.14 10.15
CA LYS A 8 -4.77 -12.26 10.78
C LYS A 8 -5.38 -13.62 10.43
N THR A 9 -6.70 -13.75 10.52
CA THR A 9 -7.40 -15.00 10.18
C THR A 9 -7.15 -15.41 8.72
N VAL A 10 -7.19 -14.46 7.79
CA VAL A 10 -6.85 -14.70 6.38
C VAL A 10 -5.37 -15.03 6.20
N MET A 11 -4.49 -14.38 6.96
CA MET A 11 -3.05 -14.63 6.93
C MET A 11 -2.70 -16.05 7.37
N HIS A 12 -3.26 -16.50 8.50
CA HIS A 12 -3.03 -17.85 9.03
C HIS A 12 -3.54 -18.92 8.07
N GLU A 13 -4.71 -18.71 7.45
CA GLU A 13 -5.20 -19.62 6.40
C GLU A 13 -4.21 -19.73 5.23
N ILE A 14 -3.67 -18.62 4.71
CA ILE A 14 -2.68 -18.65 3.63
C ILE A 14 -1.36 -19.33 4.04
N LEU A 15 -0.95 -19.16 5.31
CA LEU A 15 0.27 -19.75 5.84
C LEU A 15 0.11 -21.26 6.06
N ASP A 16 -0.98 -21.71 6.66
CA ASP A 16 -1.18 -23.10 7.08
C ASP A 16 -1.73 -23.99 5.97
N GLY A 17 -2.83 -23.58 5.34
CA GLY A 17 -3.63 -24.42 4.45
C GLY A 17 -4.56 -23.60 3.56
N VAL A 18 -4.34 -23.67 2.25
CA VAL A 18 -5.09 -22.91 1.26
C VAL A 18 -6.30 -23.71 0.82
N MET A 19 -7.49 -23.19 1.15
CA MET A 19 -8.76 -23.82 0.76
C MET A 19 -9.22 -23.30 -0.60
N TYR A 20 -9.33 -24.21 -1.57
CA TYR A 20 -9.94 -23.90 -2.86
C TYR A 20 -11.47 -23.87 -2.70
N PRO A 21 -12.13 -22.84 -3.24
CA PRO A 21 -13.58 -22.75 -3.19
C PRO A 21 -14.20 -23.83 -4.08
N GLU A 22 -15.34 -24.39 -3.66
CA GLU A 22 -16.21 -25.14 -4.56
C GLU A 22 -16.66 -24.20 -5.68
N ARG A 23 -16.32 -24.56 -6.91
CA ARG A 23 -16.60 -23.72 -8.07
C ARG A 23 -16.94 -24.56 -9.29
N THR A 24 -17.81 -23.97 -10.09
CA THR A 24 -18.01 -24.36 -11.47
C THR A 24 -17.17 -23.46 -12.37
N ASP A 25 -16.80 -23.94 -13.56
CA ASP A 25 -16.05 -23.11 -14.53
C ASP A 25 -16.83 -21.84 -14.92
N ARG A 26 -18.17 -21.90 -14.86
CA ARG A 26 -19.05 -20.74 -15.01
C ARG A 26 -18.77 -19.65 -13.98
N HIS A 27 -18.58 -20.04 -12.72
CA HIS A 27 -18.31 -19.09 -11.64
C HIS A 27 -17.00 -18.34 -11.87
N ASN A 28 -15.95 -19.05 -12.29
CA ASN A 28 -14.65 -18.44 -12.60
C ASN A 28 -14.76 -17.36 -13.68
N ILE A 29 -15.56 -17.61 -14.72
CA ILE A 29 -15.77 -16.65 -15.81
C ILE A 29 -16.53 -15.41 -15.36
N VAL A 30 -17.65 -15.60 -14.65
CA VAL A 30 -18.49 -14.49 -14.15
C VAL A 30 -17.66 -13.56 -13.26
N GLU A 31 -16.85 -14.14 -12.38
CA GLU A 31 -16.01 -13.40 -11.46
C GLU A 31 -14.83 -12.70 -12.13
N ALA A 32 -14.18 -13.36 -13.10
CA ALA A 32 -13.11 -12.74 -13.87
C ALA A 32 -13.61 -11.48 -14.61
N VAL A 33 -14.84 -11.52 -15.15
CA VAL A 33 -15.48 -10.37 -15.80
C VAL A 33 -15.79 -9.27 -14.80
N PHE A 34 -16.32 -9.61 -13.62
CA PHE A 34 -16.58 -8.61 -12.58
C PHE A 34 -15.29 -7.93 -12.12
N ASN A 35 -14.22 -8.69 -11.91
CA ASN A 35 -12.94 -8.14 -11.46
C ASN A 35 -12.28 -7.22 -12.49
N GLU A 36 -12.44 -7.50 -13.78
CA GLU A 36 -11.81 -6.71 -14.84
C GLU A 36 -12.65 -5.49 -15.27
N PHE A 37 -13.97 -5.65 -15.39
CA PHE A 37 -14.85 -4.61 -15.93
C PHE A 37 -15.74 -3.94 -14.89
N ASN A 38 -15.79 -4.47 -13.66
CA ASN A 38 -16.73 -4.05 -12.62
C ASN A 38 -18.20 -4.14 -13.11
N VAL A 39 -18.50 -5.16 -13.91
CA VAL A 39 -19.83 -5.46 -14.47
C VAL A 39 -20.27 -6.83 -13.99
N GLU A 40 -21.48 -6.89 -13.40
CA GLU A 40 -22.09 -8.14 -12.98
C GLU A 40 -22.79 -8.81 -14.16
N ILE A 41 -22.35 -10.01 -14.50
CA ILE A 41 -22.91 -10.80 -15.60
C ILE A 41 -23.53 -12.11 -15.13
N GLU A 42 -24.42 -12.63 -15.97
CA GLU A 42 -24.95 -13.99 -15.90
C GLU A 42 -24.68 -14.66 -17.24
N THR A 43 -24.41 -15.96 -17.23
CA THR A 43 -24.13 -16.71 -18.46
C THR A 43 -25.00 -17.94 -18.53
N ASP A 44 -25.41 -18.32 -19.74
CA ASP A 44 -26.11 -19.58 -20.03
C ASP A 44 -25.42 -20.29 -21.20
N THR A 45 -25.45 -21.61 -21.19
CA THR A 45 -24.90 -22.43 -22.28
C THR A 45 -26.01 -23.04 -23.13
N GLU A 46 -25.90 -22.92 -24.46
CA GLU A 46 -26.81 -23.59 -25.39
C GLU A 46 -26.07 -24.44 -26.44
N PRO A 47 -26.68 -25.55 -26.89
CA PRO A 47 -27.79 -26.25 -26.24
C PRO A 47 -27.34 -26.84 -24.89
N MET A 48 -28.29 -27.09 -23.99
CA MET A 48 -28.01 -27.57 -22.62
C MET A 48 -27.21 -28.91 -22.59
N VAL A 49 -27.37 -29.73 -23.63
CA VAL A 49 -26.61 -30.98 -23.82
C VAL A 49 -25.64 -30.79 -24.98
N ARG A 50 -24.33 -30.91 -24.70
CA ARG A 50 -23.22 -30.59 -25.63
C ARG A 50 -23.27 -29.13 -26.08
N PRO A 51 -23.10 -28.20 -25.12
CA PRO A 51 -23.12 -26.79 -25.40
C PRO A 51 -22.02 -26.38 -26.36
N TYR A 52 -22.34 -25.41 -27.21
CA TYR A 52 -21.40 -24.82 -28.15
C TYR A 52 -21.53 -23.31 -28.25
N GLN A 53 -22.54 -22.73 -27.57
CA GLN A 53 -22.77 -21.31 -27.43
C GLN A 53 -22.77 -20.92 -25.96
N LEU A 54 -22.15 -19.78 -25.65
CA LEU A 54 -22.20 -19.14 -24.35
C LEU A 54 -22.91 -17.79 -24.47
N TYR A 55 -24.12 -17.71 -23.94
CA TYR A 55 -24.91 -16.49 -23.85
C TYR A 55 -24.50 -15.69 -22.62
N ILE A 56 -24.43 -14.37 -22.76
CA ILE A 56 -24.01 -13.46 -21.70
C ILE A 56 -25.07 -12.38 -21.50
N TYR A 57 -25.40 -12.12 -20.24
CA TYR A 57 -26.39 -11.13 -19.82
C TYR A 57 -25.81 -10.28 -18.68
N THR A 58 -26.33 -9.06 -18.49
CA THR A 58 -26.14 -8.35 -17.22
C THR A 58 -27.02 -8.98 -16.14
N LYS A 59 -26.62 -8.88 -14.88
CA LYS A 59 -27.37 -9.39 -13.71
C LYS A 59 -28.88 -9.14 -13.78
N GLY A 60 -29.66 -10.13 -13.34
CA GLY A 60 -31.12 -10.16 -13.42
C GLY A 60 -31.65 -10.30 -14.85
N ARG A 61 -30.81 -10.77 -15.79
CA ARG A 61 -31.08 -10.86 -17.24
C ARG A 61 -31.64 -9.57 -17.85
N ALA A 62 -31.31 -8.41 -17.26
CA ALA A 62 -31.92 -7.14 -17.63
C ALA A 62 -31.56 -6.71 -19.08
N LYS A 63 -30.35 -7.06 -19.52
CA LYS A 63 -29.84 -6.82 -20.88
C LYS A 63 -29.02 -8.03 -21.30
N SER A 64 -29.22 -8.50 -22.51
CA SER A 64 -28.25 -9.40 -23.13
C SER A 64 -27.01 -8.60 -23.54
N LEU A 65 -25.85 -9.26 -23.57
CA LEU A 65 -24.60 -8.76 -24.13
C LEU A 65 -24.21 -9.52 -25.40
N GLY A 66 -25.05 -10.45 -25.87
CA GLY A 66 -24.79 -11.33 -27.00
C GLY A 66 -24.40 -12.75 -26.60
N TYR A 67 -23.75 -13.47 -27.51
CA TYR A 67 -23.25 -14.83 -27.27
C TYR A 67 -21.97 -15.11 -28.06
N ILE A 68 -21.17 -16.05 -27.56
CA ILE A 68 -19.97 -16.55 -28.20
C ILE A 68 -20.27 -17.92 -28.81
N ASP A 69 -20.04 -18.11 -30.11
CA ASP A 69 -20.16 -19.41 -30.77
C ASP A 69 -18.78 -20.06 -30.91
N PHE A 70 -18.54 -21.13 -30.15
CA PHE A 70 -17.25 -21.82 -30.11
C PHE A 70 -17.01 -22.77 -31.29
N ARG A 71 -18.04 -23.08 -32.10
CA ARG A 71 -17.86 -23.87 -33.34
C ARG A 71 -17.20 -23.02 -34.42
N CYS A 72 -17.65 -21.78 -34.53
CA CYS A 72 -17.22 -20.84 -35.55
C CYS A 72 -16.19 -19.82 -35.03
N ARG A 73 -15.96 -19.79 -33.71
CA ARG A 73 -15.11 -18.80 -33.01
C ARG A 73 -15.56 -17.36 -33.31
N THR A 74 -16.87 -17.13 -33.26
CA THR A 74 -17.47 -15.82 -33.56
C THR A 74 -18.11 -15.20 -32.33
N LEU A 75 -17.91 -13.89 -32.19
CA LEU A 75 -18.58 -13.05 -31.21
C LEU A 75 -19.86 -12.50 -31.86
N ASN A 76 -21.02 -12.84 -31.31
CA ASN A 76 -22.32 -12.46 -31.86
C ASN A 76 -22.98 -11.45 -30.94
N MET A 77 -23.17 -10.24 -31.42
CA MET A 77 -23.87 -9.16 -30.73
C MET A 77 -25.17 -8.86 -31.47
N PRO A 78 -26.34 -8.88 -30.82
CA PRO A 78 -27.58 -8.47 -31.48
C PRO A 78 -27.54 -6.97 -31.78
N GLU A 79 -28.11 -6.59 -32.93
CA GLU A 79 -27.98 -5.24 -33.51
C GLU A 79 -28.54 -4.09 -32.64
N MET A 80 -29.38 -4.41 -31.65
CA MET A 80 -30.04 -3.43 -30.77
C MET A 80 -29.59 -3.53 -29.30
N GLN A 81 -28.28 -3.39 -29.03
CA GLN A 81 -27.79 -3.44 -27.65
C GLN A 81 -27.01 -2.23 -27.15
N TYR A 82 -27.19 -2.02 -25.85
CA TYR A 82 -26.54 -1.08 -24.95
C TYR A 82 -25.02 -1.28 -24.96
N ASP A 83 -24.27 -0.18 -25.05
CA ASP A 83 -22.79 -0.12 -25.00
C ASP A 83 -22.06 -1.28 -25.71
N ARG A 84 -22.25 -1.36 -27.03
CA ARG A 84 -21.58 -2.34 -27.91
C ARG A 84 -20.06 -2.45 -27.67
N PRO A 85 -19.30 -1.34 -27.48
CA PRO A 85 -17.87 -1.44 -27.14
C PRO A 85 -17.58 -2.22 -25.86
N LEU A 86 -18.40 -2.06 -24.81
CA LEU A 86 -18.24 -2.81 -23.57
C LEU A 86 -18.58 -4.28 -23.75
N ALA A 87 -19.68 -4.58 -24.45
CA ALA A 87 -20.08 -5.96 -24.74
C ALA A 87 -18.99 -6.71 -25.53
N GLU A 88 -18.38 -6.07 -26.53
CA GLU A 88 -17.29 -6.65 -27.33
C GLU A 88 -16.05 -6.95 -26.48
N LYS A 89 -15.69 -6.06 -25.55
CA LYS A 89 -14.57 -6.28 -24.62
C LYS A 89 -14.83 -7.45 -23.68
N ILE A 90 -16.03 -7.53 -23.11
CA ILE A 90 -16.42 -8.62 -22.21
C ILE A 90 -16.42 -9.95 -22.96
N GLN A 91 -17.03 -10.01 -24.15
CA GLN A 91 -17.06 -11.24 -24.95
C GLN A 91 -15.65 -11.70 -25.36
N SER A 92 -14.80 -10.78 -25.83
CA SER A 92 -13.41 -11.09 -26.18
C SER A 92 -12.64 -11.63 -24.98
N TYR A 93 -12.77 -10.98 -23.81
CA TYR A 93 -12.10 -11.41 -22.60
C TYR A 93 -12.53 -12.80 -22.13
N ILE A 94 -13.83 -13.12 -22.19
CA ILE A 94 -14.33 -14.47 -21.86
C ILE A 94 -13.81 -15.52 -22.86
N PHE A 95 -13.77 -15.17 -24.15
CA PHE A 95 -13.23 -16.05 -25.18
C PHE A 95 -11.76 -16.37 -24.93
N ASP A 96 -10.96 -15.36 -24.57
CA ASP A 96 -9.54 -15.53 -24.25
C ASP A 96 -9.37 -16.40 -22.99
N ILE A 97 -10.14 -16.15 -21.91
CA ILE A 97 -10.13 -16.98 -20.69
C ILE A 97 -10.34 -18.46 -21.03
N ILE A 98 -11.35 -18.78 -21.85
CA ILE A 98 -11.67 -20.17 -22.13
C ILE A 98 -10.56 -20.82 -22.97
N ASN A 99 -10.04 -20.13 -23.99
CA ASN A 99 -8.98 -20.71 -24.84
C ASN A 99 -7.64 -20.83 -24.11
N ASP A 100 -7.34 -19.94 -23.16
CA ASP A 100 -6.09 -19.98 -22.40
C ASP A 100 -6.08 -21.11 -21.34
N ASN A 101 -7.26 -21.57 -20.91
CA ASN A 101 -7.40 -22.59 -19.86
C ASN A 101 -7.65 -24.01 -20.41
N THR A 102 -7.92 -24.19 -21.70
CA THR A 102 -8.18 -25.51 -22.28
C THR A 102 -7.84 -25.63 -23.76
N ASP A 103 -7.34 -26.79 -24.18
CA ASP A 103 -7.19 -27.14 -25.59
C ASP A 103 -8.53 -27.57 -26.24
N ASP A 104 -9.56 -27.85 -25.44
CA ASP A 104 -10.91 -28.21 -25.89
C ASP A 104 -11.99 -27.30 -25.26
N PRO A 105 -12.30 -26.16 -25.90
CA PRO A 105 -13.33 -25.22 -25.44
C PRO A 105 -14.74 -25.83 -25.35
N LEU A 106 -15.07 -26.84 -26.16
CA LEU A 106 -16.40 -27.45 -26.13
C LEU A 106 -16.55 -28.37 -24.92
N ALA A 107 -15.50 -29.11 -24.57
CA ALA A 107 -15.47 -29.87 -23.32
C ALA A 107 -15.57 -28.94 -22.10
N TYR A 108 -14.89 -27.79 -22.13
CA TYR A 108 -14.95 -26.78 -21.06
C TYR A 108 -16.36 -26.16 -20.92
N LEU A 109 -17.05 -25.86 -22.03
CA LEU A 109 -18.45 -25.44 -21.95
C LEU A 109 -19.34 -26.51 -21.33
N ALA A 110 -19.07 -27.79 -21.61
CA ALA A 110 -19.84 -28.90 -21.05
C ALA A 110 -19.57 -29.11 -19.55
N SER A 111 -18.38 -28.73 -19.05
CA SER A 111 -18.03 -28.78 -17.62
C SER A 111 -18.48 -27.54 -16.84
N MET A 112 -19.06 -26.52 -17.48
CA MET A 112 -19.46 -25.26 -16.83
C MET A 112 -20.43 -25.37 -15.65
N GLU A 113 -21.17 -26.45 -15.53
CA GLU A 113 -22.08 -26.73 -14.40
C GLU A 113 -21.53 -27.81 -13.46
N THR A 114 -20.35 -28.37 -13.76
CA THR A 114 -19.74 -29.40 -12.93
C THR A 114 -19.01 -28.72 -11.77
N GLU A 115 -19.46 -28.96 -10.55
CA GLU A 115 -18.78 -28.49 -9.36
C GLU A 115 -17.46 -29.25 -9.19
N SER A 116 -16.36 -28.51 -9.14
CA SER A 116 -15.10 -29.06 -8.63
C SER A 116 -15.18 -29.06 -7.10
N PRO A 117 -14.88 -30.19 -6.43
CA PRO A 117 -14.92 -30.26 -4.98
C PRO A 117 -13.90 -29.28 -4.38
N ALA A 118 -14.19 -28.78 -3.17
CA ALA A 118 -13.20 -28.02 -2.42
C ALA A 118 -11.95 -28.89 -2.20
N GLU A 119 -10.80 -28.39 -2.66
CA GLU A 119 -9.50 -29.00 -2.40
C GLU A 119 -8.76 -28.19 -1.34
N GLU A 120 -8.24 -28.87 -0.32
CA GLU A 120 -7.31 -28.28 0.63
C GLU A 120 -5.89 -28.57 0.15
N ASN A 121 -5.12 -27.51 -0.07
CA ASN A 121 -3.72 -27.60 -0.47
C ASN A 121 -2.83 -27.03 0.63
N ASP A 122 -1.60 -27.54 0.71
CA ASP A 122 -0.59 -27.06 1.64
C ASP A 122 -0.40 -25.53 1.52
N GLY A 123 -0.43 -24.84 2.65
CA GLY A 123 -0.12 -23.42 2.73
C GLY A 123 1.37 -23.12 2.56
N ILE A 124 1.72 -21.84 2.60
CA ILE A 124 3.11 -21.36 2.43
C ILE A 124 4.06 -22.00 3.43
N GLN A 125 3.66 -22.06 4.71
CA GLN A 125 4.50 -22.58 5.78
C GLN A 125 4.73 -24.09 5.60
N THR A 126 3.68 -24.85 5.32
CA THR A 126 3.76 -26.29 5.06
C THR A 126 4.64 -26.59 3.83
N ALA A 127 4.48 -25.83 2.74
CA ALA A 127 5.31 -25.97 1.54
C ALA A 127 6.79 -25.63 1.79
N LEU A 128 7.08 -24.63 2.64
CA LEU A 128 8.44 -24.28 3.04
C LEU A 128 9.04 -25.31 4.00
N ASP A 129 8.25 -25.88 4.90
CA ASP A 129 8.70 -26.92 5.83
C ASP A 129 9.14 -28.20 5.11
N ALA A 130 8.52 -28.51 3.96
CA ALA A 130 8.85 -29.65 3.12
C ALA A 130 10.20 -29.53 2.37
N ILE A 131 10.78 -28.33 2.26
CA ILE A 131 12.03 -28.11 1.51
C ILE A 131 13.22 -27.78 2.42
N MET A 132 14.44 -27.87 1.88
CA MET A 132 15.67 -27.49 2.59
C MET A 132 15.90 -25.97 2.55
N GLU A 133 16.62 -25.42 3.52
CA GLU A 133 17.02 -24.01 3.52
C GLU A 133 17.75 -23.62 2.22
N GLY A 134 17.46 -22.44 1.69
CA GLY A 134 17.99 -21.94 0.41
C GLY A 134 17.38 -22.60 -0.83
N LYS A 135 16.43 -23.54 -0.69
CA LYS A 135 15.62 -24.03 -1.81
C LYS A 135 14.38 -23.19 -1.99
N SER A 136 13.89 -23.18 -3.23
CA SER A 136 12.70 -22.44 -3.61
C SER A 136 11.58 -23.38 -4.05
N THR A 137 10.34 -22.97 -3.82
CA THR A 137 9.12 -23.65 -4.26
C THR A 137 8.09 -22.61 -4.72
N LYS A 138 6.95 -23.08 -5.23
CA LYS A 138 5.82 -22.24 -5.60
C LYS A 138 4.56 -22.73 -4.92
N VAL A 139 3.71 -21.80 -4.54
CA VAL A 139 2.35 -22.09 -4.04
C VAL A 139 1.36 -21.27 -4.85
N VAL A 140 0.23 -21.88 -5.21
CA VAL A 140 -0.88 -21.20 -5.89
C VAL A 140 -1.97 -20.93 -4.86
N ILE A 141 -2.38 -19.67 -4.74
CA ILE A 141 -3.36 -19.19 -3.79
C ILE A 141 -4.58 -18.67 -4.57
N PRO A 142 -5.77 -19.25 -4.44
CA PRO A 142 -6.98 -18.71 -5.03
C PRO A 142 -7.38 -17.42 -4.31
N PHE A 143 -7.99 -16.49 -5.03
CA PHE A 143 -8.50 -15.23 -4.48
C PHE A 143 -9.59 -15.46 -3.43
N TYR A 144 -10.29 -16.58 -3.51
CA TYR A 144 -11.44 -16.90 -2.68
C TYR A 144 -11.23 -18.21 -1.98
N ASN A 145 -11.96 -18.44 -0.90
CA ASN A 145 -11.95 -19.71 -0.19
C ASN A 145 -13.38 -20.22 -0.02
N ASN A 146 -13.51 -21.43 0.53
CA ASN A 146 -14.80 -22.10 0.65
C ASN A 146 -15.73 -21.53 1.74
N SER A 147 -15.33 -20.46 2.43
CA SER A 147 -16.11 -19.89 3.53
C SER A 147 -17.45 -19.31 3.07
N PHE A 148 -17.55 -18.86 1.82
CA PHE A 148 -18.81 -18.38 1.24
C PHE A 148 -19.81 -19.52 1.02
N ALA A 149 -19.37 -20.65 0.46
CA ALA A 149 -20.22 -21.82 0.25
C ALA A 149 -20.70 -22.40 1.59
N ALA A 150 -19.79 -22.57 2.56
CA ALA A 150 -20.14 -23.04 3.89
C ALA A 150 -21.14 -22.11 4.61
N ALA A 151 -21.01 -20.79 4.42
CA ALA A 151 -21.95 -19.83 4.98
C ALA A 151 -23.32 -19.87 4.30
N ALA A 152 -23.36 -20.06 2.98
CA ALA A 152 -24.59 -20.22 2.22
C ALA A 152 -25.32 -21.50 2.64
N GLU A 153 -24.59 -22.62 2.74
CA GLU A 153 -25.11 -23.90 3.24
C GLU A 153 -25.70 -23.75 4.64
N LEU A 154 -24.98 -23.10 5.56
CA LEU A 154 -25.45 -22.85 6.92
C LEU A 154 -26.77 -22.06 6.93
N LEU A 155 -26.90 -21.02 6.10
CA LEU A 155 -28.14 -20.25 6.01
C LEU A 155 -29.27 -21.09 5.45
N ASN A 156 -29.04 -21.81 4.35
CA ASN A 156 -30.07 -22.59 3.66
C ASN A 156 -30.60 -23.74 4.53
N GLN A 157 -29.72 -24.45 5.24
CA GLN A 157 -30.09 -25.55 6.14
C GLN A 157 -30.92 -25.09 7.35
N ASN A 158 -30.67 -23.87 7.86
CA ASN A 158 -31.29 -23.41 9.11
C ASN A 158 -32.46 -22.45 8.89
N LEU A 159 -32.53 -21.76 7.75
CA LEU A 159 -33.54 -20.74 7.47
C LEU A 159 -34.47 -21.09 6.31
N GLY A 160 -34.21 -22.21 5.60
CA GLY A 160 -35.03 -22.63 4.46
C GLY A 160 -34.99 -21.65 3.29
N THR A 161 -33.86 -20.96 3.14
CA THR A 161 -33.62 -19.97 2.08
C THR A 161 -32.87 -20.58 0.90
N ASP A 162 -32.82 -19.83 -0.19
CA ASP A 162 -32.02 -20.14 -1.38
C ASP A 162 -30.97 -19.03 -1.57
N VAL A 163 -29.93 -19.08 -0.72
CA VAL A 163 -28.80 -18.15 -0.77
C VAL A 163 -27.64 -18.85 -1.44
N SER A 164 -27.03 -18.21 -2.44
CA SER A 164 -25.81 -18.71 -3.07
C SER A 164 -24.55 -18.12 -2.46
N ALA A 165 -23.40 -18.77 -2.67
CA ALA A 165 -22.09 -18.21 -2.31
C ALA A 165 -21.84 -16.85 -2.98
N ASN A 166 -22.37 -16.63 -4.19
CA ASN A 166 -22.27 -15.37 -4.93
C ASN A 166 -23.03 -14.23 -4.25
N ASP A 167 -24.21 -14.51 -3.70
CA ASP A 167 -24.98 -13.50 -2.99
C ASP A 167 -24.23 -13.02 -1.73
N LEU A 168 -23.59 -13.97 -1.04
CA LEU A 168 -22.75 -13.67 0.12
C LEU A 168 -21.48 -12.92 -0.29
N LEU A 169 -20.82 -13.31 -1.38
CA LEU A 169 -19.66 -12.59 -1.90
C LEU A 169 -20.01 -11.14 -2.25
N HIS A 170 -21.18 -10.93 -2.86
CA HIS A 170 -21.67 -9.60 -3.22
C HIS A 170 -21.97 -8.74 -1.97
N CYS A 171 -22.69 -9.30 -0.98
CA CYS A 171 -22.92 -8.64 0.30
C CYS A 171 -21.59 -8.31 1.00
N TYR A 172 -20.64 -9.23 0.96
CA TYR A 172 -19.32 -9.07 1.54
C TYR A 172 -18.53 -7.93 0.90
N GLY A 173 -18.50 -7.87 -0.44
CA GLY A 173 -17.79 -6.83 -1.20
C GLY A 173 -18.29 -5.40 -0.96
N LYS A 174 -19.54 -5.25 -0.52
CA LYS A 174 -20.15 -3.97 -0.13
C LYS A 174 -20.04 -3.66 1.37
N SER A 175 -19.66 -4.64 2.18
CA SER A 175 -19.68 -4.52 3.64
C SER A 175 -18.38 -3.98 4.21
N ASP A 176 -18.48 -3.08 5.20
CA ASP A 176 -17.30 -2.60 5.93
C ASP A 176 -16.93 -3.50 7.13
N ASN A 177 -17.92 -4.18 7.71
CA ASN A 177 -17.78 -5.01 8.91
C ASN A 177 -18.91 -6.06 8.99
N TYR A 178 -18.83 -6.95 9.98
CA TYR A 178 -19.81 -8.05 10.16
C TYR A 178 -21.25 -7.56 10.32
N ASN A 179 -21.50 -6.48 11.08
CA ASN A 179 -22.86 -6.00 11.30
C ASN A 179 -23.49 -5.45 10.01
N ASP A 180 -22.66 -4.80 9.19
CA ASP A 180 -23.07 -4.32 7.87
C ASP A 180 -23.31 -5.48 6.91
N PHE A 181 -22.41 -6.47 6.90
CA PHE A 181 -22.57 -7.71 6.14
C PHE A 181 -23.86 -8.44 6.49
N GLU A 182 -24.12 -8.69 7.78
CA GLU A 182 -25.34 -9.36 8.26
C GLU A 182 -26.60 -8.61 7.80
N ARG A 183 -26.57 -7.27 7.84
CA ARG A 183 -27.66 -6.42 7.39
C ARG A 183 -27.87 -6.52 5.87
N LEU A 184 -26.80 -6.51 5.09
CA LEU A 184 -26.87 -6.65 3.63
C LEU A 184 -27.42 -8.02 3.24
N VAL A 185 -26.96 -9.10 3.87
CA VAL A 185 -27.51 -10.45 3.65
C VAL A 185 -29.01 -10.48 3.92
N ALA A 186 -29.46 -9.89 5.03
CA ALA A 186 -30.88 -9.79 5.37
C ALA A 186 -31.73 -9.00 4.36
N ASN A 187 -31.14 -7.98 3.74
CA ASN A 187 -31.84 -7.12 2.79
C ASN A 187 -31.83 -7.68 1.37
N GLU A 188 -30.74 -8.36 0.96
CA GLU A 188 -30.51 -8.77 -0.42
C GLU A 188 -30.89 -10.23 -0.69
N THR A 189 -30.92 -11.11 0.33
CA THR A 189 -31.04 -12.58 0.13
C THR A 189 -32.25 -13.23 0.80
N ALA A 190 -33.16 -12.44 1.39
CA ALA A 190 -34.27 -12.86 2.25
C ALA A 190 -33.88 -13.69 3.50
N ALA A 191 -32.67 -14.24 3.57
CA ALA A 191 -32.10 -14.91 4.73
C ALA A 191 -31.81 -13.88 5.81
N ARG A 192 -32.41 -14.04 6.99
CA ARG A 192 -32.18 -13.18 8.15
C ARG A 192 -31.26 -13.88 9.13
N PRO A 193 -29.92 -13.67 9.10
CA PRO A 193 -29.00 -14.42 9.95
C PRO A 193 -29.26 -14.19 11.45
N ARG A 194 -29.89 -13.06 11.81
CA ARG A 194 -30.35 -12.79 13.18
C ARG A 194 -31.37 -13.79 13.72
N ASN A 195 -32.05 -14.53 12.85
CA ASN A 195 -33.01 -15.56 13.23
C ASN A 195 -32.34 -16.91 13.50
N LEU A 196 -31.04 -17.06 13.23
CA LEU A 196 -30.28 -18.25 13.61
C LEU A 196 -30.23 -18.41 15.13
N GLU A 197 -30.14 -19.65 15.59
CA GLU A 197 -29.83 -19.95 16.99
C GLU A 197 -28.43 -19.45 17.37
N ASP A 198 -28.18 -19.15 18.65
CA ASP A 198 -26.95 -18.47 19.10
C ASP A 198 -25.66 -19.21 18.71
N ARG A 199 -25.67 -20.54 18.73
CA ARG A 199 -24.54 -21.36 18.26
C ARG A 199 -24.28 -21.14 16.76
N ARG A 200 -25.33 -21.14 15.94
CA ARG A 200 -25.24 -20.95 14.49
C ARG A 200 -24.90 -19.51 14.11
N LYS A 201 -25.34 -18.53 14.90
CA LYS A 201 -24.90 -17.12 14.78
C LYS A 201 -23.39 -16.99 14.97
N LEU A 202 -22.85 -17.64 16.00
CA LEU A 202 -21.41 -17.63 16.26
C LEU A 202 -20.64 -18.31 15.11
N GLU A 203 -21.14 -19.44 14.63
CA GLU A 203 -20.58 -20.14 13.48
C GLU A 203 -20.58 -19.27 12.21
N PHE A 204 -21.69 -18.60 11.90
CA PHE A 204 -21.80 -17.67 10.79
C PHE A 204 -20.82 -16.47 10.91
N ARG A 205 -20.66 -15.93 12.14
CA ARG A 205 -19.68 -14.88 12.42
C ARG A 205 -18.24 -15.36 12.23
N ASN A 206 -17.94 -16.59 12.63
CA ASN A 206 -16.62 -17.19 12.42
C ASN A 206 -16.34 -17.42 10.93
N LEU A 207 -17.34 -17.85 10.16
CA LEU A 207 -17.23 -17.96 8.69
C LEU A 207 -16.96 -16.61 8.05
N TYR A 208 -17.62 -15.53 8.50
CA TYR A 208 -17.33 -14.17 8.04
C TYR A 208 -15.88 -13.74 8.29
N ALA A 209 -15.30 -14.11 9.44
CA ALA A 209 -13.89 -13.81 9.73
C ALA A 209 -12.93 -14.56 8.80
N LYS A 210 -13.34 -15.73 8.29
CA LYS A 210 -12.59 -16.56 7.34
C LYS A 210 -12.84 -16.20 5.88
N MET A 211 -13.95 -15.53 5.55
CA MET A 211 -14.25 -15.12 4.18
C MET A 211 -13.12 -14.26 3.61
N ARG A 212 -12.63 -14.66 2.43
CA ARG A 212 -11.53 -14.02 1.72
C ARG A 212 -11.94 -13.75 0.28
N ASN A 213 -11.79 -12.52 -0.19
CA ASN A 213 -11.90 -12.20 -1.62
C ASN A 213 -10.54 -11.84 -2.23
N GLY A 214 -10.52 -11.51 -3.52
CA GLY A 214 -9.27 -11.12 -4.20
C GLY A 214 -8.54 -9.94 -3.56
N LYS A 215 -9.25 -8.95 -3.00
CA LYS A 215 -8.62 -7.82 -2.30
C LYS A 215 -7.95 -8.28 -1.00
N ASP A 216 -8.61 -9.14 -0.24
CA ASP A 216 -8.06 -9.70 1.01
C ASP A 216 -6.82 -10.57 0.71
N THR A 217 -6.89 -11.41 -0.33
CA THR A 217 -5.76 -12.25 -0.78
C THR A 217 -4.55 -11.42 -1.21
N LEU A 218 -4.77 -10.39 -2.03
CA LEU A 218 -3.69 -9.53 -2.51
C LEU A 218 -3.09 -8.69 -1.38
N LEU A 219 -3.90 -8.27 -0.41
CA LEU A 219 -3.41 -7.59 0.78
C LEU A 219 -2.50 -8.52 1.59
N ALA A 220 -2.94 -9.75 1.86
CA ALA A 220 -2.14 -10.74 2.59
C ALA A 220 -0.81 -11.06 1.87
N VAL A 221 -0.86 -11.30 0.56
CA VAL A 221 0.34 -11.51 -0.27
C VAL A 221 1.28 -10.30 -0.19
N SER A 222 0.76 -9.08 -0.25
CA SER A 222 1.56 -7.87 -0.13
C SER A 222 2.24 -7.75 1.24
N ARG A 223 1.58 -8.17 2.34
CA ARG A 223 2.19 -8.18 3.69
C ARG A 223 3.31 -9.19 3.81
N LEU A 224 3.06 -10.41 3.33
CA LEU A 224 4.06 -11.47 3.30
C LEU A 224 5.28 -11.08 2.46
N LYS A 225 5.05 -10.33 1.39
CA LYS A 225 6.14 -9.77 0.57
C LYS A 225 6.97 -8.72 1.31
N GLU A 226 6.35 -7.92 2.18
CA GLU A 226 7.03 -6.82 2.89
C GLU A 226 8.14 -7.30 3.85
N ILE A 227 8.02 -8.53 4.35
CA ILE A 227 9.02 -9.18 5.21
C ILE A 227 9.77 -10.32 4.52
N ASP A 228 9.71 -10.38 3.18
CA ASP A 228 10.37 -11.40 2.34
C ASP A 228 10.05 -12.86 2.76
N ILE A 229 8.81 -13.13 3.19
CA ILE A 229 8.29 -14.51 3.20
C ILE A 229 7.98 -14.96 1.77
N ILE A 230 7.50 -14.02 0.94
CA ILE A 230 7.32 -14.19 -0.50
C ILE A 230 8.45 -13.48 -1.24
N ASP A 231 9.08 -14.15 -2.20
CA ASP A 231 10.14 -13.56 -3.02
C ASP A 231 9.57 -12.65 -4.11
N ASP A 232 8.54 -13.12 -4.78
CA ASP A 232 7.76 -12.42 -5.79
C ASP A 232 6.46 -13.21 -6.07
N TYR A 233 5.54 -12.60 -6.81
CA TYR A 233 4.26 -13.21 -7.11
C TYR A 233 3.74 -12.80 -8.48
N LEU A 234 2.97 -13.68 -9.10
CA LEU A 234 2.25 -13.46 -10.34
C LEU A 234 0.75 -13.54 -10.09
N VAL A 235 0.04 -12.49 -10.45
CA VAL A 235 -1.42 -12.42 -10.32
C VAL A 235 -2.06 -12.85 -11.63
N ASN A 236 -2.82 -13.94 -11.60
CA ASN A 236 -3.66 -14.36 -12.70
C ASN A 236 -5.11 -14.00 -12.40
N ARG A 237 -5.58 -12.88 -12.96
CA ARG A 237 -6.96 -12.40 -12.76
C ARG A 237 -8.00 -13.24 -13.50
N ALA A 238 -7.62 -13.88 -14.59
CA ALA A 238 -8.49 -14.74 -15.38
C ALA A 238 -8.91 -15.98 -14.58
N THR A 239 -7.95 -16.60 -13.88
CA THR A 239 -8.22 -17.77 -13.03
C THR A 239 -8.52 -17.40 -11.58
N GLY A 240 -8.41 -16.12 -11.21
CA GLY A 240 -8.60 -15.65 -9.85
C GLY A 240 -7.58 -16.25 -8.87
N THR A 241 -6.31 -16.35 -9.28
CA THR A 241 -5.24 -16.94 -8.46
C THR A 241 -4.01 -16.03 -8.37
N VAL A 242 -3.21 -16.25 -7.32
CA VAL A 242 -1.87 -15.70 -7.15
C VAL A 242 -0.89 -16.86 -7.06
N THR A 243 0.09 -16.90 -7.97
CA THR A 243 1.23 -17.81 -7.82
C THR A 243 2.33 -17.08 -7.07
N VAL A 244 2.72 -17.58 -5.90
CA VAL A 244 3.80 -17.01 -5.09
C VAL A 244 5.05 -17.87 -5.24
N ASN A 245 6.21 -17.24 -5.43
CA ASN A 245 7.49 -17.93 -5.35
C ASN A 245 8.08 -17.69 -3.96
N LEU A 246 8.64 -18.75 -3.39
CA LEU A 246 9.08 -18.81 -2.00
C LEU A 246 10.48 -19.38 -1.94
N THR A 247 11.31 -18.87 -1.02
CA THR A 247 12.61 -19.44 -0.68
C THR A 247 12.65 -19.68 0.82
N LYS A 248 13.11 -20.88 1.23
CA LYS A 248 13.22 -21.19 2.65
C LYS A 248 14.40 -20.46 3.27
N HIS A 249 14.09 -19.60 4.24
CA HIS A 249 15.09 -18.91 5.05
C HIS A 249 15.10 -19.43 6.49
N ASN A 250 16.19 -19.15 7.20
CA ASN A 250 16.26 -19.39 8.62
C ASN A 250 15.38 -18.39 9.39
N LYS A 251 15.13 -18.66 10.68
CA LYS A 251 14.24 -17.85 11.51
C LYS A 251 14.75 -16.41 11.70
N ASP A 252 16.06 -16.25 11.82
CA ASP A 252 16.70 -14.95 12.02
C ASP A 252 16.51 -14.02 10.82
N PHE A 253 16.37 -14.57 9.62
CA PHE A 253 16.12 -13.80 8.41
C PHE A 253 14.84 -12.97 8.53
N TYR A 254 13.72 -13.58 8.92
CA TYR A 254 12.43 -12.88 9.03
C TYR A 254 12.47 -11.80 10.11
N ARG A 255 13.18 -12.06 11.22
CA ARG A 255 13.46 -11.05 12.24
C ARG A 255 14.23 -9.86 11.66
N MET A 256 15.29 -10.12 10.90
CA MET A 256 16.11 -9.10 10.26
C MET A 256 15.34 -8.30 9.19
N LYS A 257 14.27 -8.86 8.63
CA LYS A 257 13.41 -8.17 7.65
C LYS A 257 12.31 -7.34 8.31
N LEU A 258 11.71 -7.83 9.39
CA LEU A 258 10.69 -7.08 10.13
C LEU A 258 11.28 -5.85 10.83
N LEU A 259 12.50 -5.94 11.38
CA LEU A 259 13.15 -4.84 12.11
C LEU A 259 13.23 -3.54 11.29
N PRO A 260 13.75 -3.51 10.05
CA PRO A 260 13.73 -2.32 9.20
C PRO A 260 12.33 -1.77 8.93
N VAL A 261 11.30 -2.62 8.81
CA VAL A 261 9.91 -2.18 8.57
C VAL A 261 9.39 -1.41 9.78
N LEU A 262 9.60 -1.95 10.99
CA LEU A 262 9.22 -1.29 12.24
C LEU A 262 10.04 -0.01 12.48
N GLN A 263 11.36 -0.07 12.24
CA GLN A 263 12.29 1.05 12.42
C GLN A 263 11.97 2.29 11.57
N ARG A 264 11.28 2.12 10.45
CA ARG A 264 10.83 3.26 9.63
C ARG A 264 9.85 4.16 10.37
N ASN A 265 9.10 3.63 11.33
CA ASN A 265 7.98 4.34 11.95
C ASN A 265 7.99 4.31 13.49
N LEU A 266 8.90 3.56 14.12
CA LEU A 266 8.96 3.40 15.58
C LEU A 266 10.32 3.78 16.15
N THR A 267 10.31 4.35 17.36
CA THR A 267 11.51 4.52 18.18
C THR A 267 12.08 3.17 18.60
N LYS A 268 13.35 3.15 19.03
CA LYS A 268 14.02 1.92 19.46
C LYS A 268 13.28 1.22 20.60
N GLU A 269 12.77 1.94 21.60
CA GLU A 269 12.05 1.30 22.71
C GLU A 269 10.73 0.68 22.26
N ARG A 270 9.95 1.38 21.43
CA ARG A 270 8.65 0.88 20.94
C ARG A 270 8.84 -0.31 20.01
N MET A 271 9.84 -0.29 19.15
CA MET A 271 10.22 -1.43 18.31
C MET A 271 10.53 -2.66 19.17
N LEU A 272 11.34 -2.51 20.22
CA LEU A 272 11.67 -3.61 21.12
C LEU A 272 10.43 -4.15 21.83
N ALA A 273 9.45 -3.30 22.18
CA ALA A 273 8.19 -3.75 22.76
C ALA A 273 7.38 -4.66 21.81
N TYR A 274 7.31 -4.35 20.52
CA TYR A 274 6.71 -5.24 19.51
C TYR A 274 7.47 -6.56 19.34
N MET A 275 8.78 -6.56 19.56
CA MET A 275 9.63 -7.75 19.42
C MET A 275 9.67 -8.63 20.67
N THR A 276 9.43 -8.08 21.87
CA THR A 276 9.49 -8.82 23.15
C THR A 276 8.42 -9.90 23.31
N GLY A 277 7.38 -9.92 22.47
CA GLY A 277 6.31 -10.93 22.49
C GLY A 277 6.54 -12.15 21.60
N ILE A 278 7.60 -12.18 20.79
CA ILE A 278 7.88 -13.29 19.86
C ILE A 278 8.68 -14.37 20.60
N GLU A 279 8.01 -15.21 21.39
CA GLU A 279 8.67 -16.39 21.99
C GLU A 279 8.99 -17.45 20.92
N GLU A 280 10.22 -17.97 20.93
CA GLU A 280 10.80 -18.87 19.93
C GLU A 280 10.33 -20.33 20.01
N GLU A 281 9.01 -20.55 20.04
CA GLU A 281 8.49 -21.91 19.85
C GLU A 281 8.57 -22.37 18.39
N LYS A 282 8.77 -23.68 18.20
CA LYS A 282 9.35 -24.24 16.98
C LYS A 282 8.47 -24.16 15.72
N TYR A 283 7.15 -24.00 15.85
CA TYR A 283 6.19 -24.36 14.81
C TYR A 283 5.32 -23.22 14.23
N LEU A 284 5.40 -21.96 14.69
CA LEU A 284 4.53 -20.86 14.19
C LEU A 284 5.31 -19.55 14.02
N VAL A 285 6.54 -19.65 13.51
CA VAL A 285 7.47 -18.50 13.48
C VAL A 285 7.00 -17.43 12.50
N MET A 286 6.54 -17.84 11.31
CA MET A 286 6.04 -16.90 10.30
C MET A 286 4.78 -16.19 10.77
N GLU A 287 3.82 -16.92 11.34
CA GLU A 287 2.58 -16.34 11.89
C GLU A 287 2.84 -15.25 12.91
N LYS A 288 3.76 -15.47 13.86
CA LYS A 288 4.09 -14.47 14.88
C LYS A 288 4.68 -13.20 14.28
N TYR A 289 5.56 -13.32 13.28
CA TYR A 289 6.12 -12.15 12.59
C TYR A 289 5.05 -11.41 11.78
N THR A 290 4.15 -12.14 11.11
CA THR A 290 3.04 -11.52 10.38
C THR A 290 2.02 -10.87 11.30
N ASP A 291 1.77 -11.45 12.47
CA ASP A 291 0.87 -10.89 13.48
C ASP A 291 1.40 -9.56 14.00
N VAL A 292 2.69 -9.51 14.34
CA VAL A 292 3.35 -8.27 14.75
C VAL A 292 3.31 -7.23 13.64
N LEU A 293 3.54 -7.64 12.39
CA LEU A 293 3.43 -6.74 11.23
C LEU A 293 2.01 -6.18 11.09
N ILE A 294 0.99 -7.03 11.14
CA ILE A 294 -0.42 -6.61 11.04
C ILE A 294 -0.78 -5.68 12.20
N ASP A 295 -0.44 -6.05 13.43
CA ASP A 295 -0.72 -5.22 14.61
C ASP A 295 -0.07 -3.85 14.48
N PHE A 296 1.21 -3.79 14.09
CA PHE A 296 1.92 -2.55 13.79
C PHE A 296 1.21 -1.71 12.71
N PHE A 297 0.75 -2.33 11.63
CA PHE A 297 0.03 -1.61 10.58
C PHE A 297 -1.29 -1.01 11.08
N TYR A 298 -2.04 -1.72 11.90
CA TYR A 298 -3.32 -1.21 12.41
C TYR A 298 -3.18 -0.23 13.56
N SER A 299 -2.16 -0.36 14.40
CA SER A 299 -1.93 0.52 15.55
C SER A 299 -1.19 1.80 15.19
N GLU A 300 -0.19 1.72 14.31
CA GLU A 300 0.68 2.85 14.01
C GLU A 300 0.39 3.46 12.64
N ILE A 301 0.12 2.65 11.61
CA ILE A 301 0.05 3.13 10.23
C ILE A 301 -1.37 3.53 9.83
N TYR A 302 -2.37 2.69 10.11
CA TYR A 302 -3.76 2.91 9.73
C TYR A 302 -4.35 4.24 10.28
N PRO A 303 -4.10 4.63 11.54
CA PRO A 303 -4.59 5.90 12.05
C PRO A 303 -4.00 7.12 11.31
N LEU A 304 -2.78 7.00 10.79
CA LEU A 304 -2.15 8.05 9.99
C LEU A 304 -2.81 8.17 8.62
N TYR A 305 -3.11 7.04 7.98
CA TYR A 305 -3.89 7.04 6.75
C TYR A 305 -5.26 7.65 6.92
N GLU A 306 -5.99 7.27 7.98
CA GLU A 306 -7.32 7.79 8.23
C GLU A 306 -7.30 9.31 8.45
N ARG A 307 -6.33 9.80 9.24
CA ARG A 307 -6.14 11.23 9.45
C ARG A 307 -5.81 11.96 8.15
N SER A 308 -4.85 11.44 7.38
CA SER A 308 -4.43 12.03 6.10
C SER A 308 -5.57 12.03 5.06
N ALA A 309 -6.36 10.96 5.00
CA ALA A 309 -7.54 10.86 4.16
C ALA A 309 -8.59 11.92 4.54
N MET A 310 -8.85 12.07 5.84
CA MET A 310 -9.78 13.07 6.37
C MET A 310 -9.31 14.49 6.05
N GLU A 311 -8.04 14.80 6.28
CA GLU A 311 -7.44 16.10 5.97
C GLU A 311 -7.49 16.42 4.48
N SER A 312 -7.12 15.44 3.63
CA SER A 312 -7.19 15.56 2.18
C SER A 312 -8.63 15.78 1.70
N SER A 313 -9.58 15.04 2.26
CA SER A 313 -11.01 15.21 1.94
C SER A 313 -11.53 16.60 2.32
N LYS A 314 -11.16 17.10 3.50
CA LYS A 314 -11.49 18.48 3.93
C LYS A 314 -10.87 19.50 2.98
N PHE A 315 -9.60 19.33 2.63
CA PHE A 315 -8.89 20.19 1.70
C PHE A 315 -9.57 20.23 0.33
N PHE A 316 -9.88 19.08 -0.27
CA PHE A 316 -10.56 19.02 -1.57
C PHE A 316 -11.94 19.64 -1.55
N LYS A 317 -12.72 19.46 -0.47
CA LYS A 317 -14.00 20.16 -0.32
C LYS A 317 -13.82 21.67 -0.33
N THR A 318 -12.85 22.19 0.43
CA THR A 318 -12.56 23.63 0.46
C THR A 318 -12.07 24.16 -0.89
N VAL A 319 -11.27 23.39 -1.64
CA VAL A 319 -10.82 23.76 -2.99
C VAL A 319 -11.99 23.78 -3.98
N LEU A 320 -12.86 22.76 -3.94
CA LEU A 320 -14.05 22.66 -4.79
C LEU A 320 -15.04 23.80 -4.51
N GLU A 321 -15.27 24.13 -3.23
CA GLU A 321 -16.14 25.24 -2.81
C GLU A 321 -15.61 26.61 -3.24
N ARG A 322 -14.28 26.79 -3.26
CA ARG A 322 -13.65 28.07 -3.64
C ARG A 322 -13.55 28.29 -5.16
N GLN A 323 -13.78 27.27 -5.98
CA GLN A 323 -13.68 27.31 -7.46
C GLN A 323 -12.43 28.03 -8.02
N LYS A 324 -11.32 28.05 -7.27
CA LYS A 324 -10.08 28.71 -7.71
C LYS A 324 -9.25 27.73 -8.53
N ASN A 325 -9.00 28.09 -9.80
CA ASN A 325 -8.18 27.30 -10.72
C ASN A 325 -6.83 27.99 -10.99
N ASP A 326 -6.21 28.52 -9.94
CA ASP A 326 -4.90 29.17 -10.00
C ASP A 326 -3.75 28.16 -9.77
N THR A 327 -2.54 28.54 -10.16
CA THR A 327 -1.33 27.69 -10.09
C THR A 327 -1.00 27.28 -8.65
N VAL A 328 -1.27 28.16 -7.68
CA VAL A 328 -1.03 27.92 -6.24
C VAL A 328 -1.97 26.84 -5.73
N THR A 329 -3.23 26.87 -6.14
CA THR A 329 -4.22 25.84 -5.79
C THR A 329 -3.86 24.49 -6.41
N LYS A 330 -3.40 24.48 -7.66
CA LYS A 330 -2.91 23.25 -8.33
C LYS A 330 -1.71 22.65 -7.61
N GLN A 331 -0.73 23.46 -7.21
CA GLN A 331 0.43 23.01 -6.44
C GLN A 331 0.02 22.50 -5.05
N SER A 332 -0.92 23.16 -4.39
CA SER A 332 -1.44 22.74 -3.09
C SER A 332 -2.23 21.42 -3.16
N VAL A 333 -2.94 21.18 -4.27
CA VAL A 333 -3.59 19.90 -4.60
C VAL A 333 -2.56 18.80 -4.83
N VAL A 334 -1.52 19.06 -5.63
CA VAL A 334 -0.44 18.10 -5.88
C VAL A 334 0.28 17.76 -4.58
N SER A 335 0.60 18.75 -3.75
CA SER A 335 1.23 18.55 -2.43
C SER A 335 0.33 17.76 -1.48
N ASN A 336 -0.98 18.03 -1.43
CA ASN A 336 -1.90 17.23 -0.61
C ASN A 336 -2.03 15.78 -1.10
N LEU A 337 -2.13 15.57 -2.42
CA LEU A 337 -2.13 14.21 -3.00
C LEU A 337 -0.82 13.49 -2.68
N GLN A 338 0.32 14.17 -2.84
CA GLN A 338 1.61 13.64 -2.45
C GLN A 338 1.64 13.33 -0.96
N ASN A 339 1.16 14.19 -0.07
CA ASN A 339 1.08 13.92 1.37
C ASN A 339 0.22 12.71 1.69
N TYR A 340 -0.92 12.55 1.01
CA TYR A 340 -1.79 11.40 1.11
C TYR A 340 -1.08 10.11 0.66
N PHE A 341 -0.41 10.12 -0.50
CA PHE A 341 0.28 8.91 -1.00
C PHE A 341 1.61 8.63 -0.32
N THR A 342 2.32 9.67 0.12
CA THR A 342 3.55 9.59 0.91
C THR A 342 3.25 9.32 2.37
N SER A 343 2.01 9.44 2.88
CA SER A 343 1.64 8.97 4.22
C SER A 343 1.91 7.47 4.43
N ARG A 344 2.05 6.71 3.33
CA ARG A 344 2.61 5.35 3.27
C ARG A 344 4.06 5.23 3.76
N TYR A 345 4.79 6.34 3.76
CA TYR A 345 6.20 6.48 4.11
C TYR A 345 6.46 7.61 5.12
N LYS A 346 5.49 8.51 5.33
CA LYS A 346 5.50 9.51 6.38
C LYS A 346 5.09 8.82 7.66
N CYS A 347 6.11 8.28 8.34
CA CYS A 347 6.22 8.48 9.76
C CYS A 347 5.73 9.91 10.05
N SER A 348 4.57 10.02 10.68
CA SER A 348 3.99 11.31 10.99
C SER A 348 4.86 11.97 12.05
N PHE A 349 5.86 12.73 11.60
CA PHE A 349 6.19 13.95 12.31
C PHE A 349 5.01 14.88 12.07
N VAL A 350 4.01 14.76 12.94
CA VAL A 350 3.10 15.86 13.19
C VAL A 350 3.99 16.99 13.69
N PHE A 351 4.39 17.87 12.79
CA PHE A 351 4.74 19.23 13.17
C PHE A 351 3.45 19.87 13.68
N GLY A 352 3.13 19.56 14.94
CA GLY A 352 2.28 20.42 15.73
C GLY A 352 3.04 21.72 15.84
N GLU A 353 2.44 22.80 15.35
CA GLU A 353 2.99 24.16 15.25
C GLU A 353 3.71 24.44 13.92
N ASN A 354 3.28 25.52 13.27
CA ASN A 354 3.80 26.00 12.00
C ASN A 354 5.34 26.02 12.02
N ILE A 355 5.99 25.31 11.09
CA ILE A 355 7.42 25.50 10.80
C ILE A 355 7.70 26.98 10.46
N ALA A 356 6.70 27.70 9.93
CA ALA A 356 6.76 29.14 9.69
C ALA A 356 6.77 30.01 10.97
N GLU A 357 6.19 29.54 12.09
CA GLU A 357 6.21 30.29 13.37
C GLU A 357 7.47 30.01 14.20
N ASN A 358 8.24 28.97 13.85
CA ASN A 358 9.46 28.56 14.56
C ASN A 358 10.76 29.00 13.87
N ALA A 359 10.71 29.91 12.89
CA ALA A 359 11.85 30.39 12.10
C ALA A 359 12.92 31.19 12.89
N GLY A 360 12.77 31.37 14.21
CA GLY A 360 13.59 32.27 15.03
C GLY A 360 14.79 31.65 15.77
N SER A 361 15.03 30.33 15.74
CA SER A 361 16.18 29.74 16.45
C SER A 361 16.64 28.43 15.81
N VAL A 362 17.95 28.31 15.58
CA VAL A 362 18.60 27.10 15.06
C VAL A 362 18.59 25.95 16.09
N ASP A 363 18.47 26.23 17.39
CA ASP A 363 18.28 25.18 18.42
C ASP A 363 16.96 24.42 18.23
N LYS A 364 15.89 25.11 17.81
CA LYS A 364 14.62 24.45 17.47
C LYS A 364 14.76 23.58 16.22
N ILE A 365 15.61 23.97 15.28
CA ILE A 365 15.94 23.19 14.08
C ILE A 365 16.64 21.89 14.46
N PHE A 366 17.63 21.93 15.35
CA PHE A 366 18.31 20.72 15.81
C PHE A 366 17.43 19.88 16.73
N GLY A 367 16.55 20.48 17.52
CA GLY A 367 15.50 19.73 18.22
C GLY A 367 14.63 18.91 17.24
N LEU A 368 14.37 19.42 16.03
CA LEU A 368 13.63 18.68 14.99
C LEU A 368 14.47 17.56 14.36
N ILE A 369 15.76 17.78 14.14
CA ILE A 369 16.69 16.76 13.63
C ILE A 369 16.92 15.64 14.66
N GLU A 370 17.04 16.00 15.94
CA GLU A 370 17.18 15.06 17.06
C GLU A 370 15.88 14.26 17.28
N ASN A 371 14.72 14.91 17.18
CA ASN A 371 13.41 14.24 17.23
C ASN A 371 13.17 13.36 16.00
N ALA A 372 13.67 13.73 14.81
CA ALA A 372 13.61 12.91 13.61
C ALA A 372 14.35 11.56 13.77
N GLY A 373 15.31 11.51 14.69
CA GLY A 373 16.16 10.36 14.95
C GLY A 373 17.36 10.33 14.02
N SER A 374 18.53 10.02 14.56
CA SER A 374 19.83 9.98 13.86
C SER A 374 20.00 8.82 12.88
N ASN A 375 18.90 8.24 12.37
CA ASN A 375 18.97 7.22 11.33
C ASN A 375 18.92 7.87 9.95
N ILE A 376 19.80 7.44 9.04
CA ILE A 376 19.86 7.86 7.63
C ILE A 376 18.49 7.88 6.96
N ASN A 377 17.61 6.91 7.23
CA ASN A 377 16.27 6.88 6.65
C ASN A 377 15.38 8.05 7.12
N SER A 378 15.49 8.45 8.39
CA SER A 378 14.78 9.61 8.93
C SER A 378 15.26 10.91 8.29
N LEU A 379 16.59 11.03 8.11
CA LEU A 379 17.21 12.17 7.44
C LEU A 379 16.82 12.23 5.95
N MET A 380 16.74 11.08 5.26
CA MET A 380 16.26 11.00 3.87
C MET A 380 14.82 11.49 3.75
N ASN A 381 13.94 11.05 4.64
CA ASN A 381 12.54 11.46 4.64
C ASN A 381 12.37 12.97 4.92
N LEU A 382 13.18 13.51 5.82
CA LEU A 382 13.21 14.94 6.13
C LEU A 382 13.71 15.76 4.93
N GLN A 383 14.78 15.29 4.28
CA GLN A 383 15.31 15.88 3.05
C GLN A 383 14.27 15.88 1.93
N GLU A 384 13.62 14.74 1.68
CA GLU A 384 12.59 14.60 0.64
C GLU A 384 11.41 15.54 0.91
N THR A 385 10.96 15.63 2.17
CA THR A 385 9.87 16.53 2.56
C THR A 385 10.20 17.99 2.27
N ILE A 386 11.43 18.43 2.58
CA ILE A 386 11.88 19.79 2.31
C ILE A 386 12.18 20.01 0.81
N SER A 387 12.53 18.95 0.09
CA SER A 387 12.78 19.02 -1.36
C SER A 387 11.53 19.38 -2.16
N LEU A 388 10.34 19.17 -1.58
CA LEU A 388 9.05 19.54 -2.17
C LEU A 388 8.83 21.06 -2.24
N ASP A 389 9.55 21.84 -1.43
CA ASP A 389 9.59 23.29 -1.55
C ASP A 389 10.55 23.69 -2.68
N THR A 390 10.13 24.65 -3.51
CA THR A 390 11.05 25.27 -4.49
C THR A 390 12.19 25.94 -3.72
N PRO A 391 13.44 25.89 -4.23
CA PRO A 391 14.61 26.48 -3.55
C PRO A 391 14.40 27.93 -3.12
N GLU A 392 13.64 28.69 -3.91
CA GLU A 392 13.28 30.10 -3.70
C GLU A 392 12.30 30.32 -2.53
N ASN A 393 11.50 29.31 -2.19
CA ASN A 393 10.48 29.38 -1.14
C ASN A 393 10.94 28.77 0.19
N ARG A 394 12.15 28.20 0.25
CA ARG A 394 12.68 27.63 1.49
C ARG A 394 13.05 28.74 2.46
N THR A 395 12.56 28.62 3.69
CA THR A 395 13.02 29.44 4.81
C THR A 395 14.49 29.16 5.12
N ALA A 396 15.15 30.08 5.83
CA ALA A 396 16.51 29.89 6.35
C ALA A 396 16.67 28.53 7.05
N ALA A 397 15.66 28.17 7.86
CA ALA A 397 15.61 26.90 8.56
C ALA A 397 15.57 25.68 7.62
N ASN A 398 14.70 25.72 6.61
CA ASN A 398 14.57 24.63 5.64
C ASN A 398 15.86 24.43 4.84
N LYS A 399 16.60 25.51 4.52
CA LYS A 399 17.90 25.42 3.84
C LYS A 399 18.95 24.71 4.70
N ILE A 400 19.03 25.06 5.99
CA ILE A 400 19.95 24.41 6.95
C ILE A 400 19.61 22.92 7.08
N ILE A 401 18.35 22.56 7.32
CA ILE A 401 17.93 21.16 7.48
C ILE A 401 18.21 20.37 6.20
N TYR A 402 17.88 20.94 5.04
CA TYR A 402 18.09 20.26 3.76
C TYR A 402 19.57 19.96 3.49
N GLY A 403 20.45 20.95 3.72
CA GLY A 403 21.89 20.78 3.57
C GLY A 403 22.45 19.77 4.57
N TYR A 404 22.03 19.87 5.85
CA TYR A 404 22.42 18.91 6.88
C TYR A 404 22.05 17.48 6.50
N CYS A 405 20.79 17.22 6.14
CA CYS A 405 20.35 15.88 5.77
C CYS A 405 21.15 15.36 4.56
N ARG A 406 21.39 16.21 3.55
CA ARG A 406 22.13 15.84 2.34
C ARG A 406 23.57 15.40 2.62
N LEU A 407 24.25 15.99 3.62
CA LEU A 407 25.60 15.56 4.03
C LEU A 407 25.65 14.08 4.45
N PHE A 408 24.58 13.58 5.06
CA PHE A 408 24.55 12.24 5.66
C PHE A 408 23.78 11.20 4.81
N THR A 409 22.96 11.63 3.86
CA THR A 409 22.11 10.73 3.05
C THR A 409 22.63 10.47 1.64
N ASP A 410 23.49 11.33 1.09
CA ASP A 410 24.01 11.14 -0.26
C ASP A 410 25.05 10.01 -0.31
N LYS A 411 24.62 8.88 -0.86
CA LYS A 411 25.43 7.66 -1.03
C LYS A 411 26.68 7.86 -1.87
N THR A 412 26.73 8.90 -2.71
CA THR A 412 27.87 9.16 -3.59
C THR A 412 29.00 9.90 -2.88
N GLN A 413 28.69 10.63 -1.80
CA GLN A 413 29.59 11.52 -1.05
C GLN A 413 30.63 12.23 -1.94
N THR A 414 30.24 12.66 -3.15
CA THR A 414 31.15 13.37 -4.04
C THR A 414 31.50 14.73 -3.45
N ALA A 415 32.70 15.24 -3.74
CA ALA A 415 33.11 16.58 -3.31
C ALA A 415 32.09 17.66 -3.75
N GLN A 416 31.49 17.51 -4.93
CA GLN A 416 30.44 18.41 -5.40
C GLN A 416 29.16 18.34 -4.56
N SER A 417 28.70 17.14 -4.18
CA SER A 417 27.49 17.03 -3.38
C SER A 417 27.69 17.55 -1.96
N ARG A 418 28.87 17.33 -1.37
CA ARG A 418 29.25 17.94 -0.09
C ARG A 418 29.29 19.46 -0.19
N TYR A 419 29.90 20.00 -1.24
CA TYR A 419 29.93 21.44 -1.51
C TYR A 419 28.52 22.04 -1.61
N ASP A 420 27.61 21.41 -2.36
CA ASP A 420 26.23 21.86 -2.48
C ASP A 420 25.48 21.80 -1.14
N ALA A 421 25.76 20.78 -0.33
CA ALA A 421 25.14 20.61 0.99
C ALA A 421 25.58 21.73 1.94
N TYR A 422 26.89 22.01 2.01
CA TYR A 422 27.42 23.16 2.75
C TYR A 422 26.88 24.48 2.23
N ALA A 423 26.73 24.65 0.91
CA ALA A 423 26.16 25.86 0.33
C ALA A 423 24.72 26.13 0.81
N ASN A 424 23.89 25.09 0.93
CA ASN A 424 22.54 25.22 1.48
C ASN A 424 22.56 25.62 2.97
N ILE A 425 23.47 25.04 3.76
CA ILE A 425 23.65 25.39 5.17
C ILE A 425 24.10 26.86 5.29
N SER A 426 25.10 27.27 4.52
CA SER A 426 25.62 28.64 4.50
C SER A 426 24.58 29.65 4.04
N ASP A 427 23.76 29.34 3.03
CA ASP A 427 22.67 30.21 2.58
C ASP A 427 21.67 30.47 3.71
N GLY A 428 21.25 29.40 4.41
CA GLY A 428 20.33 29.54 5.54
C GLY A 428 20.95 30.30 6.73
N LEU A 429 22.23 30.06 7.02
CA LEU A 429 22.96 30.78 8.07
C LEU A 429 23.19 32.26 7.74
N SER A 430 23.44 32.58 6.47
CA SER A 430 23.55 33.96 5.99
C SER A 430 22.23 34.73 6.12
N GLU A 431 21.10 34.06 5.91
CA GLU A 431 19.78 34.64 6.15
C GLU A 431 19.52 34.83 7.65
N TYR A 432 19.85 33.82 8.47
CA TYR A 432 19.76 33.92 9.93
C TYR A 432 20.58 35.09 10.48
N ARG A 433 21.82 35.28 10.01
CA ARG A 433 22.71 36.38 10.41
C ARG A 433 22.13 37.77 10.16
N ARG A 434 21.22 37.95 9.19
CA ARG A 434 20.61 39.26 8.92
C ARG A 434 19.62 39.70 9.99
N GLU A 435 19.09 38.74 10.74
CA GLU A 435 18.02 38.94 11.70
C GLU A 435 18.50 38.84 13.16
N HIS A 436 19.76 38.44 13.37
CA HIS A 436 20.33 38.12 14.70
C HIS A 436 21.65 38.84 14.95
N THR A 437 22.06 38.90 16.22
CA THR A 437 23.35 39.48 16.60
C THR A 437 24.53 38.59 16.18
N VAL A 438 25.73 39.19 16.07
CA VAL A 438 26.96 38.45 15.74
C VAL A 438 27.22 37.32 16.74
N LYS A 439 26.98 37.56 18.02
CA LYS A 439 27.19 36.58 19.08
C LYS A 439 26.24 35.39 18.96
N GLU A 440 24.95 35.64 18.74
CA GLU A 440 23.95 34.57 18.50
C GLU A 440 24.28 33.76 17.25
N PHE A 441 24.75 34.42 16.19
CA PHE A 441 25.21 33.75 14.98
C PHE A 441 26.44 32.85 15.22
N GLU A 442 27.44 33.31 15.97
CA GLU A 442 28.64 32.54 16.31
C GLU A 442 28.30 31.30 17.15
N GLU A 443 27.43 31.44 18.16
CA GLU A 443 26.95 30.32 18.99
C GLU A 443 26.23 29.25 18.15
N GLN A 444 25.46 29.67 17.14
CA GLN A 444 24.75 28.73 16.25
C GLN A 444 25.66 28.07 15.21
N LEU A 445 26.66 28.78 14.71
CA LEU A 445 27.67 28.21 13.82
C LEU A 445 28.50 27.13 14.53
N GLU A 446 28.89 27.39 15.78
CA GLU A 446 29.60 26.42 16.63
C GLU A 446 28.73 25.17 16.87
N THR A 447 27.46 25.37 17.22
CA THR A 447 26.50 24.26 17.44
C THR A 447 26.33 23.36 16.21
N ILE A 448 26.18 23.93 15.01
CA ILE A 448 26.07 23.16 13.75
C ILE A 448 27.35 22.36 13.50
N THR A 449 28.49 22.99 13.69
CA THR A 449 29.80 22.40 13.41
C THR A 449 30.08 21.24 14.37
N ASP A 450 29.82 21.43 15.66
CA ASP A 450 29.93 20.39 16.68
C ASP A 450 28.99 19.21 16.39
N LYS A 451 27.78 19.49 15.92
CA LYS A 451 26.82 18.43 15.57
C LYS A 451 27.30 17.60 14.39
N ILE A 452 27.77 18.24 13.31
CA ILE A 452 28.35 17.55 12.15
C ILE A 452 29.53 16.68 12.59
N ALA A 453 30.43 17.24 13.41
CA ALA A 453 31.59 16.54 13.94
C ALA A 453 31.20 15.33 14.82
N SER A 454 30.13 15.45 15.61
CA SER A 454 29.66 14.36 16.47
C SER A 454 29.11 13.16 15.69
N GLU A 455 28.56 13.40 14.48
CA GLU A 455 28.00 12.35 13.62
C GLU A 455 29.01 11.81 12.61
N ASN A 456 29.95 12.65 12.15
CA ASN A 456 31.08 12.22 11.32
C ASN A 456 32.32 13.11 11.53
N LEU A 457 33.33 12.54 12.21
CA LEU A 457 34.60 13.21 12.48
C LEU A 457 35.34 13.63 11.20
N ASP A 458 35.21 12.90 10.10
CA ASP A 458 35.89 13.21 8.84
C ASP A 458 35.32 14.48 8.17
N LEU A 459 34.11 14.90 8.56
CA LEU A 459 33.47 16.12 8.06
C LEU A 459 33.73 17.33 8.95
N LYS A 460 34.40 17.16 10.10
CA LYS A 460 34.68 18.23 11.04
C LYS A 460 35.55 19.32 10.40
N ASP A 461 36.71 18.92 9.90
CA ASP A 461 37.68 19.85 9.30
C ASP A 461 37.06 20.53 8.05
N GLU A 462 36.30 19.77 7.23
CA GLU A 462 35.57 20.35 6.10
C GLU A 462 34.50 21.37 6.54
N ALA A 463 33.77 21.12 7.63
CA ALA A 463 32.76 22.03 8.15
C ALA A 463 33.37 23.30 8.76
N GLU A 464 34.44 23.17 9.56
CA GLU A 464 35.18 24.27 10.18
C GLU A 464 35.82 25.20 9.13
N ASP A 465 36.28 24.64 8.00
CA ASP A 465 36.89 25.43 6.94
C ASP A 465 35.85 26.01 5.95
N LEU A 466 34.93 25.18 5.44
CA LEU A 466 34.06 25.57 4.34
C LEU A 466 32.90 26.48 4.76
N LEU A 467 32.26 26.23 5.92
CA LEU A 467 31.09 27.01 6.34
C LEU A 467 31.45 28.49 6.57
N PRO A 468 32.51 28.85 7.34
CA PRO A 468 32.87 30.25 7.52
C PRO A 468 33.30 30.93 6.21
N LEU A 469 34.02 30.21 5.34
CA LEU A 469 34.43 30.74 4.03
C LEU A 469 33.23 31.06 3.13
N GLN A 470 32.28 30.13 3.01
CA GLN A 470 31.09 30.31 2.18
C GLN A 470 30.19 31.43 2.73
N ILE A 471 29.98 31.48 4.04
CA ILE A 471 29.19 32.54 4.70
C ILE A 471 29.86 33.90 4.49
N ASN A 472 31.18 34.01 4.69
CA ASN A 472 31.92 35.25 4.49
C ASN A 472 31.92 35.69 3.03
N HIS A 473 32.06 34.77 2.08
CA HIS A 473 31.98 35.06 0.66
C HIS A 473 30.59 35.60 0.28
N GLN A 474 29.51 34.99 0.79
CA GLN A 474 28.14 35.47 0.57
C GLN A 474 27.92 36.86 1.19
N TRP A 475 28.41 37.07 2.41
CA TRP A 475 28.35 38.36 3.07
C TRP A 475 29.13 39.44 2.30
N LEU A 476 30.34 39.15 1.83
CA LEU A 476 31.15 40.07 1.02
C LEU A 476 30.45 40.41 -0.31
N ARG A 477 29.85 39.42 -0.98
CA ARG A 477 29.06 39.67 -2.20
C ARG A 477 27.88 40.60 -1.94
N TRP A 478 27.13 40.34 -0.87
CA TRP A 478 26.02 41.19 -0.46
C TRP A 478 26.52 42.60 -0.10
N PHE A 479 27.58 42.72 0.70
CA PHE A 479 28.16 44.00 1.12
C PHE A 479 28.65 44.81 -0.09
N ASN A 480 29.38 44.18 -1.00
CA ASN A 480 29.88 44.83 -2.22
C ASN A 480 28.73 45.30 -3.11
N LYS A 481 27.67 44.50 -3.24
CA LYS A 481 26.51 44.81 -4.08
C LYS A 481 25.60 45.88 -3.47
N GLU A 482 25.22 45.71 -2.21
CA GLU A 482 24.16 46.50 -1.57
C GLU A 482 24.71 47.71 -0.80
N VAL A 483 25.91 47.59 -0.21
CA VAL A 483 26.53 48.68 0.58
C VAL A 483 27.49 49.50 -0.26
N LEU A 484 28.47 48.85 -0.92
CA LEU A 484 29.48 49.57 -1.72
C LEU A 484 29.03 49.87 -3.15
N LYS A 485 27.95 49.22 -3.63
CA LYS A 485 27.43 49.32 -5.01
C LYS A 485 28.50 49.08 -6.08
N VAL A 486 29.49 48.24 -5.78
CA VAL A 486 30.54 47.86 -6.72
C VAL A 486 29.97 46.81 -7.67
N PRO A 487 30.03 47.00 -9.00
CA PRO A 487 29.59 45.98 -9.95
C PRO A 487 30.45 44.72 -9.79
N LEU A 488 29.79 43.58 -9.56
CA LEU A 488 30.46 42.28 -9.53
C LEU A 488 30.85 41.92 -10.96
N GLU A 489 32.13 41.96 -11.29
CA GLU A 489 32.62 41.37 -12.54
C GLU A 489 32.32 39.85 -12.53
N PRO A 490 31.87 39.27 -13.66
CA PRO A 490 31.64 37.84 -13.72
C PRO A 490 32.98 37.11 -13.55
N ALA A 491 33.01 36.16 -12.61
CA ALA A 491 34.18 35.33 -12.36
C ALA A 491 34.63 34.68 -13.68
N ALA A 492 35.86 34.96 -14.11
CA ALA A 492 36.50 34.24 -15.20
C ALA A 492 36.56 32.76 -14.81
N ALA A 493 35.92 31.91 -15.60
CA ALA A 493 35.97 30.47 -15.43
C ALA A 493 37.41 29.98 -15.67
N GLN A 494 38.03 29.38 -14.66
CA GLN A 494 39.19 28.49 -14.78
C GLN A 494 38.89 27.19 -14.06
#